data_AF-A0A967LE95-F1
#
_entry.id   AF-A0A967LE95-F1
#
_cell.length_a   1.000
_cell.length_b   1.000
_cell.length_c   1.000
_cell.angle_alpha   90.00
_cell.angle_beta   90.00
_cell.angle_gamma   90.00
#
_symmetry.space_group_name_H-M   'P 1'
#
loop_
_entity.id
_entity.type
_entity.pdbx_description
1 polymer ?
#
loop_
_entity_poly.entity_id
_entity_poly.type
_entity_poly.pdbx_seq_one_letter_code
_entity_poly.pdbx_strand_id
1 'polypeptide(L)'
;MRLAFRSEYGATKLRFPIFDGHEYEIPPAEEVDALDLRSGNHDMQARGAYMSNRFTDDSMIAMGNIAPHGRFVHIYVNGSYNGQYHMR
;
A
#
# COMPACT_ATOMS: atom_id res chain seq x y z
N MET A 1 3.35 -9.22 -2.33
CA MET A 1 2.00 -9.83 -2.40
C MET A 1 1.07 -8.83 -3.07
N ARG A 2 0.04 -9.28 -3.79
CA ARG A 2 -0.98 -8.40 -4.38
C ARG A 2 -2.35 -8.97 -4.05
N LEU A 3 -3.24 -8.13 -3.54
CA LEU A 3 -4.64 -8.46 -3.31
C LEU A 3 -5.45 -7.89 -4.47
N ALA A 4 -6.03 -8.73 -5.31
CA ALA A 4 -6.83 -8.32 -6.47
C ALA A 4 -8.31 -8.64 -6.27
N PHE A 5 -9.19 -7.67 -6.51
CA PHE A 5 -10.64 -7.80 -6.38
C PHE A 5 -11.23 -8.33 -7.70
N ARG A 6 -11.37 -9.65 -7.80
CA ARG A 6 -11.88 -10.32 -9.01
C ARG A 6 -13.35 -10.70 -8.88
N SER A 7 -14.06 -10.66 -10.01
CA SER A 7 -15.50 -10.95 -10.06
C SER A 7 -15.87 -12.35 -9.59
N GLU A 8 -14.98 -13.33 -9.81
CA GLU A 8 -15.14 -14.71 -9.34
C GLU A 8 -15.20 -14.83 -7.79
N TYR A 9 -14.68 -13.83 -7.07
CA TYR A 9 -14.65 -13.78 -5.60
C TYR A 9 -15.56 -12.70 -5.01
N GLY A 10 -16.35 -11.99 -5.83
CA GLY A 10 -17.30 -10.98 -5.38
C GLY A 10 -17.09 -9.60 -6.00
N ALA A 11 -17.15 -8.55 -5.16
CA ALA A 11 -17.01 -7.17 -5.63
C ALA A 11 -15.65 -6.94 -6.31
N THR A 12 -15.66 -6.28 -7.47
CA THR A 12 -14.48 -6.05 -8.30
C THR A 12 -13.69 -4.79 -7.93
N LYS A 13 -14.22 -4.00 -7.00
CA LYS A 13 -13.59 -2.79 -6.48
C LYS A 13 -13.78 -2.70 -4.98
N LEU A 14 -12.73 -2.30 -4.29
CA LEU A 14 -12.79 -1.91 -2.89
C LEU A 14 -13.21 -0.44 -2.81
N ARG A 15 -14.30 -0.17 -2.09
CA ARG A 15 -14.75 1.18 -1.70
C ARG A 15 -14.72 1.26 -0.19
N PHE A 16 -13.53 1.42 0.34
CA PHE A 16 -13.30 1.49 1.78
C PHE A 16 -12.26 2.58 2.04
N PRO A 17 -12.42 3.39 3.11
CA PRO A 17 -11.51 4.49 3.41
C PRO A 17 -10.17 3.98 3.99
N ILE A 18 -9.42 3.22 3.21
CA ILE A 18 -8.16 2.57 3.64
C ILE A 18 -7.06 3.57 4.00
N PHE A 19 -7.19 4.82 3.55
CA PHE A 19 -6.24 5.90 3.73
C PHE A 19 -6.69 6.93 4.79
N ASP A 20 -7.85 6.77 5.42
CA ASP A 20 -8.31 7.70 6.46
C ASP A 20 -7.31 7.82 7.63
N GLY A 21 -7.32 8.99 8.26
CA GLY A 21 -6.39 9.33 9.33
C GLY A 21 -4.95 9.59 8.87
N HIS A 22 -4.71 9.68 7.55
CA HIS A 22 -3.44 10.08 6.97
C HIS A 22 -3.66 11.32 6.10
N GLU A 23 -2.79 12.32 6.24
CA GLU A 23 -2.84 13.53 5.44
C GLU A 23 -2.06 13.34 4.15
N TYR A 24 -2.71 13.61 3.03
CA TYR A 24 -2.10 13.64 1.70
C TYR A 24 -2.45 14.97 1.03
N GLU A 25 -1.47 15.63 0.43
CA GLU A 25 -1.69 16.88 -0.31
C GLU A 25 -2.59 16.65 -1.54
N ILE A 26 -2.42 15.49 -2.18
CA ILE A 26 -3.27 15.02 -3.27
C ILE A 26 -4.17 13.91 -2.70
N PRO A 27 -5.49 13.97 -2.91
CA PRO A 27 -6.38 12.91 -2.43
C PRO A 27 -6.02 11.53 -3.01
N PRO A 28 -6.04 10.46 -2.20
CA PRO A 28 -5.87 9.10 -2.70
C PRO A 28 -7.10 8.65 -3.51
N ALA A 29 -6.95 7.54 -4.23
CA ALA A 29 -8.07 6.94 -4.96
C ALA A 29 -9.16 6.45 -4.00
N GLU A 30 -10.42 6.79 -4.29
CA GLU A 30 -11.59 6.33 -3.52
C GLU A 30 -11.96 4.87 -3.83
N GLU A 31 -11.53 4.35 -4.99
CA GLU A 31 -11.81 2.99 -5.43
C GLU A 31 -10.57 2.35 -6.05
N VAL A 32 -10.30 1.11 -5.65
CA VAL A 32 -9.19 0.32 -6.20
C VAL A 32 -9.62 -1.09 -6.57
N ASP A 33 -9.06 -1.63 -7.64
CA ASP A 33 -9.25 -3.01 -8.10
C ASP A 33 -8.16 -3.96 -7.58
N ALA A 34 -7.07 -3.41 -7.03
CA ALA A 34 -6.05 -4.16 -6.34
C ALA A 34 -5.29 -3.30 -5.31
N LEU A 35 -4.62 -3.98 -4.38
CA LEU A 35 -3.66 -3.41 -3.44
C LEU A 35 -2.34 -4.15 -3.56
N ASP A 36 -1.24 -3.42 -3.74
CA ASP A 36 0.11 -3.97 -3.74
C ASP A 36 0.70 -3.92 -2.32
N LEU A 37 1.11 -5.08 -1.82
CA LEU A 37 1.63 -5.27 -0.47
C LEU A 37 3.11 -5.66 -0.55
N ARG A 38 4.00 -4.71 -0.22
CA ARG A 38 5.46 -4.85 -0.31
C ARG A 38 6.07 -5.04 1.09
N SER A 39 6.81 -6.14 1.30
CA SER A 39 7.48 -6.47 2.57
C SER A 39 8.90 -5.89 2.68
N GLY A 40 9.18 -4.74 2.06
CA GLY A 40 10.49 -4.06 2.15
C GLY A 40 11.65 -4.67 1.34
N ASN A 41 11.52 -5.85 0.74
CA ASN A 41 12.50 -6.47 -0.17
C ASN A 41 13.99 -6.35 0.28
N HIS A 42 14.92 -6.04 -0.63
CA HIS A 42 16.34 -5.85 -0.32
C HIS A 42 16.62 -4.73 0.68
N ASP A 43 15.76 -3.71 0.74
CA ASP A 43 15.90 -2.59 1.69
C ASP A 43 15.69 -3.05 3.13
N MET A 44 14.74 -3.95 3.37
CA MET A 44 14.58 -4.59 4.67
C MET A 44 15.81 -5.43 5.03
N GLN A 45 16.31 -6.26 4.11
CA GLN A 45 17.45 -7.14 4.40
C GLN A 45 18.75 -6.37 4.64
N ALA A 46 18.97 -5.29 3.89
CA ALA A 46 20.22 -4.53 3.95
C ALA A 46 20.22 -3.41 5.00
N ARG A 47 19.06 -2.82 5.31
CA ARG A 47 18.95 -1.61 6.14
C ARG A 47 17.92 -1.70 7.27
N GLY A 48 17.07 -2.73 7.28
CA GLY A 48 16.04 -2.95 8.31
C GLY A 48 14.88 -1.94 8.31
N ALA A 49 14.83 -1.01 7.35
CA ALA A 49 13.96 0.16 7.45
C ALA A 49 12.60 0.04 6.73
N TYR A 50 12.43 -0.82 5.73
CA TYR A 50 11.23 -0.88 4.86
C TYR A 50 10.87 0.45 4.15
N MET A 51 11.72 1.47 4.23
CA MET A 51 11.41 2.84 3.86
C MET A 51 11.68 3.18 2.40
N SER A 52 12.58 2.47 1.71
CA SER A 52 13.06 2.92 0.40
C SER A 52 11.93 3.14 -0.61
N ASN A 53 10.95 2.25 -0.67
CA ASN A 53 9.79 2.41 -1.56
C ASN A 53 8.91 3.58 -1.14
N ARG A 54 8.55 3.67 0.14
CA ARG A 54 7.69 4.73 0.67
C ARG A 54 8.31 6.11 0.43
N PHE A 55 9.60 6.25 0.77
CA PHE A 55 10.36 7.46 0.56
C PHE A 55 10.41 7.86 -0.92
N THR A 56 10.61 6.90 -1.82
CA THR A 56 10.66 7.18 -3.26
C THR A 56 9.29 7.64 -3.78
N ASP A 57 8.22 6.93 -3.43
CA ASP A 57 6.86 7.27 -3.85
C ASP A 57 6.46 8.66 -3.33
N ASP A 58 6.71 8.96 -2.05
CA ASP A 58 6.45 10.28 -1.46
C ASP A 58 7.25 11.40 -2.10
N SER A 59 8.54 11.16 -2.33
CA SER A 59 9.39 12.16 -2.96
C SER A 59 8.90 12.47 -4.38
N MET A 60 8.44 11.46 -5.12
CA MET A 60 7.87 11.65 -6.44
C MET A 60 6.60 12.50 -6.39
N ILE A 61 5.68 12.22 -5.44
CA ILE A 61 4.46 13.01 -5.24
C ILE A 61 4.81 14.46 -4.88
N ALA A 62 5.72 14.68 -3.92
CA ALA A 62 6.14 16.01 -3.49
C ALA A 62 6.82 16.83 -4.60
N MET A 63 7.46 16.15 -5.57
CA MET A 63 8.01 16.77 -6.77
C MET A 63 6.97 16.99 -7.89
N GLY A 64 5.69 16.69 -7.66
CA GLY A 64 4.61 16.86 -8.62
C GLY A 64 4.46 15.73 -9.65
N ASN A 65 5.11 14.58 -9.43
CA ASN A 65 4.97 13.41 -10.31
C ASN A 65 3.79 12.53 -9.90
N ILE A 66 3.29 11.74 -10.86
CA ILE A 66 2.30 10.70 -10.60
C ILE A 66 3.01 9.51 -9.93
N ALA A 67 2.70 9.28 -8.66
CA ALA A 67 3.17 8.14 -7.87
C ALA A 67 2.06 7.66 -6.93
N PRO A 68 2.11 6.40 -6.46
CA PRO A 68 1.05 5.84 -5.63
C PRO A 68 1.12 6.36 -4.19
N HIS A 69 -0.05 6.61 -3.62
CA HIS A 69 -0.19 6.84 -2.18
C HIS A 69 0.04 5.53 -1.44
N GLY A 70 0.80 5.57 -0.36
CA GLY A 70 1.10 4.36 0.40
C GLY A 70 1.14 4.58 1.90
N ARG A 71 0.91 3.50 2.65
CA ARG A 71 1.07 3.48 4.11
C ARG A 71 1.51 2.12 4.61
N PHE A 72 2.05 2.07 5.82
CA PHE A 72 2.38 0.79 6.45
C PHE A 72 1.13 0.17 7.08
N VAL A 73 0.95 -1.12 6.85
CA VAL A 73 -0.18 -1.91 7.37
C VAL A 73 0.31 -3.24 7.93
N HIS A 74 -0.45 -3.81 8.86
CA HIS A 74 -0.24 -5.16 9.37
C HIS A 74 -1.22 -6.12 8.72
N ILE A 75 -0.73 -7.22 8.16
CA ILE A 75 -1.56 -8.18 7.44
C ILE A 75 -1.81 -9.41 8.30
N TYR A 76 -3.07 -9.84 8.32
CA TYR A 76 -3.53 -11.09 8.92
C TYR A 76 -4.17 -11.93 7.82
N VAL A 77 -3.72 -13.18 7.68
CA VAL A 77 -4.27 -14.13 6.70
C VAL A 77 -4.84 -15.32 7.49
N ASN A 78 -6.15 -15.58 7.33
CA ASN A 78 -6.87 -16.62 8.06
C ASN A 78 -6.65 -16.56 9.59
N GLY A 79 -6.63 -15.34 10.15
CA GLY A 79 -6.40 -15.10 11.58
C GLY A 79 -4.93 -15.14 12.02
N SER A 80 -4.00 -15.58 11.18
CA SER A 80 -2.57 -15.57 11.50
C SER A 80 -1.92 -14.26 11.09
N TYR A 81 -1.12 -13.67 11.98
CA TYR A 81 -0.28 -12.52 11.65
C TYR A 81 0.76 -12.89 10.60
N ASN A 82 0.89 -12.07 9.56
CA ASN A 82 1.78 -12.32 8.43
C ASN A 82 2.93 -11.31 8.34
N GLY A 83 2.81 -10.14 8.96
CA GLY A 83 3.87 -9.14 9.00
C GLY A 83 3.39 -7.72 8.69
N GLN A 84 4.35 -6.80 8.68
CA GLN A 84 4.16 -5.42 8.23
C GLN A 84 4.50 -5.30 6.73
N TYR A 85 3.66 -4.55 6.02
CA TYR A 85 3.78 -4.31 4.59
C TYR A 85 3.60 -2.83 4.28
N HIS A 86 4.33 -2.32 3.28
CA HIS A 86 3.99 -1.09 2.59
C HIS A 86 2.86 -1.40 1.59
N MET A 87 1.66 -0.89 1.88
CA MET A 87 0.49 -0.96 1.01
C MET A 87 0.47 0.25 0.08
N ARG A 88 0.27 0.03 -1.22
CA ARG A 88 0.18 1.06 -2.26
C ARG A 88 -0.67 0.60 -3.45
#